data_AF-A0A961D0R4-F1
#
_entry.id   AF-A0A961D0R4-F1
#
_cell.length_a   1.000
_cell.length_b   1.000
_cell.length_c   1.000
_cell.angle_alpha   90.00
_cell.angle_beta   90.00
_cell.angle_gamma   90.00
#
_symmetry.space_group_name_H-M   'P 1'
#
loop_
_entity.id
_entity.type
_entity.pdbx_description
1 polymer ?
#
loop_
_entity_poly.entity_id
_entity_poly.type
_entity_poly.pdbx_seq_one_letter_code
_entity_poly.pdbx_strand_id
1 'polypeptide(L)'
;MDPDPHSTVTRGFRARRSFTVRPHLPTDLEDLRSLARNLRWSHDRGTLELFAAVAPEVWNAGVRDPAVLLARADQDHLAGLAGDPGFLDRLDAASRSLRESLATGAPGTGRGLVAYFSPEFGITEAIGQYSGGLGVLAGDHLRAAGELGIPMVAVGLFYRHGYFHQVLSPDGWQSERFVDNDPHTMPLVPLEEKVEVDLAGEPLVLRAWKAMLGPVPIYLLDADLPENDPAGRMVTDRLYGGDVEHRLRQEIVLGIGGVRLLEALGEPVEVFHTNEGHAGFMGLERIRGFITRDQLDLDTALARVRASSVFTTHTPVPAGMERFGRSLMERYFS
;
A
#
# COMPACT_ATOMS: atom_id res chain seq x y z
N MET A 1 -18.75 -9.43 46.57
CA MET A 1 -18.89 -9.03 45.16
C MET A 1 -18.20 -10.09 44.35
N ASP A 2 -18.98 -11.02 43.83
CA ASP A 2 -18.51 -12.08 42.93
C ASP A 2 -18.07 -11.47 41.60
N PRO A 3 -17.00 -11.99 40.98
CA PRO A 3 -16.65 -11.66 39.60
C PRO A 3 -17.55 -12.41 38.61
N ASP A 4 -18.02 -11.68 37.62
CA ASP A 4 -18.89 -12.11 36.52
C ASP A 4 -18.28 -13.30 35.72
N PRO A 5 -18.98 -14.45 35.57
CA PRO A 5 -18.46 -15.66 34.96
C PRO A 5 -18.54 -15.71 33.41
N HIS A 6 -18.80 -14.60 32.70
CA HIS A 6 -19.00 -14.61 31.24
C HIS A 6 -17.85 -14.06 30.36
N SER A 7 -16.61 -14.03 30.87
CA SER A 7 -15.41 -13.75 30.06
C SER A 7 -14.92 -15.01 29.33
N THR A 8 -15.67 -15.44 28.31
CA THR A 8 -15.19 -16.45 27.36
C THR A 8 -14.32 -15.77 26.31
N VAL A 9 -13.01 -15.70 26.58
CA VAL A 9 -11.99 -15.39 25.56
C VAL A 9 -12.09 -16.45 24.47
N THR A 10 -12.76 -16.12 23.37
CA THR A 10 -12.80 -16.96 22.18
C THR A 10 -11.40 -16.94 21.59
N ARG A 11 -10.59 -17.97 21.87
CA ARG A 11 -9.36 -18.25 21.13
C ARG A 11 -9.74 -18.45 19.67
N GLY A 12 -9.63 -17.39 18.89
CA GLY A 12 -9.80 -17.45 17.43
C GLY A 12 -8.82 -18.47 16.87
N PHE A 13 -9.35 -19.53 16.28
CA PHE A 13 -8.56 -20.40 15.42
C PHE A 13 -7.95 -19.53 14.31
N ARG A 14 -6.63 -19.32 14.34
CA ARG A 14 -5.89 -18.82 13.19
C ARG A 14 -6.05 -19.86 12.08
N ALA A 15 -6.85 -19.54 11.07
CA ALA A 15 -6.93 -20.33 9.86
C ALA A 15 -5.54 -20.32 9.19
N ARG A 16 -4.74 -21.36 9.45
CA ARG A 16 -3.50 -21.61 8.72
C ARG A 16 -3.90 -22.24 7.38
N ARG A 17 -3.62 -21.51 6.30
CA ARG A 17 -3.86 -21.79 4.87
C ARG A 17 -5.18 -21.22 4.34
N SER A 18 -5.13 -19.98 3.85
CA SER A 18 -6.08 -19.54 2.83
C SER A 18 -5.82 -20.37 1.56
N PHE A 19 -6.84 -21.09 1.09
CA PHE A 19 -6.79 -21.74 -0.21
C PHE A 19 -7.16 -20.67 -1.24
N THR A 20 -6.17 -20.07 -1.90
CA THR A 20 -6.43 -19.18 -3.04
C THR A 20 -6.87 -20.03 -4.22
N VAL A 21 -8.17 -20.18 -4.41
CA VAL A 21 -8.73 -20.81 -5.61
C VAL A 21 -8.41 -19.90 -6.79
N ARG A 22 -7.47 -20.33 -7.63
CA ARG A 22 -7.18 -19.62 -8.89
C ARG A 22 -8.27 -20.03 -9.89
N PRO A 23 -9.10 -19.10 -10.39
CA PRO A 23 -10.07 -19.44 -11.40
C PRO A 23 -9.33 -19.95 -12.63
N HIS A 24 -9.79 -21.08 -13.17
CA HIS A 24 -9.35 -21.56 -14.47
C HIS A 24 -9.92 -20.58 -15.51
N LEU A 25 -9.03 -19.94 -16.25
CA LEU A 25 -9.42 -19.06 -17.35
C LEU A 25 -9.08 -19.77 -18.66
N PRO A 26 -9.97 -19.73 -19.66
CA PRO A 26 -9.61 -20.08 -21.03
C PRO A 26 -8.37 -19.32 -21.47
N THR A 27 -7.53 -19.94 -22.31
CA THR A 27 -6.26 -19.34 -22.75
C THR A 27 -6.44 -17.97 -23.40
N ASP A 28 -7.52 -17.79 -24.17
CA ASP A 28 -7.84 -16.52 -24.84
C ASP A 28 -8.22 -15.39 -23.85
N LEU A 29 -8.52 -15.74 -22.59
CA LEU A 29 -8.92 -14.81 -21.53
C LEU A 29 -7.82 -14.57 -20.49
N GLU A 30 -6.61 -15.13 -20.68
CA GLU A 30 -5.54 -15.07 -19.68
C GLU A 30 -5.08 -13.62 -19.39
N ASP A 31 -5.22 -12.73 -20.37
CA ASP A 31 -4.92 -11.29 -20.24
C ASP A 31 -5.76 -10.59 -19.15
N LEU A 32 -6.94 -11.13 -18.80
CA LEU A 32 -7.73 -10.64 -17.67
C LEU A 32 -6.96 -10.72 -16.34
N ARG A 33 -6.03 -11.69 -16.18
CA ARG A 33 -5.20 -11.76 -14.96
C ARG A 33 -4.26 -10.59 -14.83
N SER A 34 -3.65 -10.17 -15.94
CA SER A 34 -2.74 -9.04 -15.97
C SER A 34 -3.48 -7.73 -15.66
N LEU A 35 -4.68 -7.56 -16.25
CA LEU A 35 -5.56 -6.43 -15.95
C LEU A 35 -6.02 -6.43 -14.48
N ALA A 36 -6.38 -7.58 -13.93
CA ALA A 36 -6.83 -7.71 -12.53
C ALA A 36 -5.74 -7.37 -11.51
N ARG A 37 -4.46 -7.60 -11.86
CA ARG A 37 -3.31 -7.36 -10.98
C ARG A 37 -2.81 -5.91 -10.97
N ASN A 38 -3.26 -5.08 -11.91
CA ASN A 38 -2.88 -3.67 -11.95
C ASN A 38 -4.06 -2.78 -11.54
N LEU A 39 -3.91 -2.04 -10.44
CA LEU A 39 -4.95 -1.20 -9.85
C LEU A 39 -5.50 -0.12 -10.79
N ARG A 40 -4.90 0.09 -11.97
CA ARG A 40 -5.49 0.93 -13.04
C ARG A 40 -6.93 0.53 -13.38
N TRP A 41 -7.31 -0.74 -13.23
CA TRP A 41 -8.69 -1.17 -13.41
C TRP A 41 -9.69 -0.38 -12.55
N SER A 42 -9.27 0.22 -11.42
CA SER A 42 -10.20 0.92 -10.53
C SER A 42 -10.81 2.19 -11.13
N HIS A 43 -10.20 2.73 -12.18
CA HIS A 43 -10.63 3.96 -12.84
C HIS A 43 -10.62 3.89 -14.37
N ASP A 44 -10.01 2.86 -14.96
CA ASP A 44 -10.07 2.63 -16.40
C ASP A 44 -11.41 2.04 -16.82
N ARG A 45 -12.21 2.84 -17.52
CA ARG A 45 -13.58 2.47 -17.91
C ARG A 45 -13.65 1.22 -18.78
N GLY A 46 -12.74 1.07 -19.75
CA GLY A 46 -12.73 -0.10 -20.63
C GLY A 46 -12.46 -1.39 -19.86
N THR A 47 -11.53 -1.34 -18.92
CA THR A 47 -11.20 -2.46 -18.03
C THR A 47 -12.36 -2.79 -17.07
N LEU A 48 -13.03 -1.78 -16.50
CA LEU A 48 -14.23 -1.98 -15.67
C LEU A 48 -15.36 -2.64 -16.45
N GLU A 49 -15.62 -2.23 -17.69
CA GLU A 49 -16.64 -2.80 -18.56
C GLU A 49 -16.34 -4.27 -18.90
N LEU A 50 -15.07 -4.64 -19.09
CA LEU A 50 -14.66 -6.04 -19.25
C LEU A 50 -15.00 -6.87 -18.00
N PHE A 51 -14.63 -6.40 -16.81
CA PHE A 51 -14.90 -7.13 -15.58
C PHE A 51 -16.39 -7.20 -15.23
N ALA A 52 -17.16 -6.17 -15.59
CA ALA A 52 -18.62 -6.21 -15.50
C ALA A 52 -19.23 -7.31 -16.40
N ALA A 53 -18.69 -7.49 -17.60
CA ALA A 53 -19.12 -8.54 -18.53
C ALA A 53 -18.68 -9.94 -18.10
N VAL A 54 -17.54 -10.07 -17.41
CA VAL A 54 -17.01 -11.36 -16.91
C VAL A 54 -17.90 -11.99 -15.84
N ALA A 55 -18.46 -11.20 -14.92
CA ALA A 55 -19.33 -11.70 -13.87
C ALA A 55 -20.50 -10.73 -13.60
N PRO A 56 -21.49 -10.63 -14.51
CA PRO A 56 -22.54 -9.62 -14.43
C PRO A 56 -23.37 -9.65 -13.15
N GLU A 57 -23.69 -10.86 -12.64
CA GLU A 57 -24.48 -11.00 -11.41
C GLU A 57 -23.69 -10.51 -10.18
N VAL A 58 -22.41 -10.90 -10.07
CA VAL A 58 -21.51 -10.50 -9.00
C VAL A 58 -21.25 -9.00 -9.04
N TRP A 59 -21.10 -8.45 -10.24
CA TRP A 59 -21.02 -7.01 -10.48
C TRP A 59 -22.29 -6.28 -10.07
N ASN A 60 -23.47 -6.76 -10.45
CA ASN A 60 -24.73 -6.12 -10.10
C ASN A 60 -25.00 -6.16 -8.58
N ALA A 61 -24.41 -7.10 -7.85
CA ALA A 61 -24.40 -7.14 -6.39
C ALA A 61 -23.44 -6.14 -5.72
N GLY A 62 -22.73 -5.31 -6.49
CA GLY A 62 -21.88 -4.23 -6.00
C GLY A 62 -20.39 -4.58 -5.87
N VAL A 63 -19.98 -5.81 -6.17
CA VAL A 63 -18.57 -6.22 -6.13
C VAL A 63 -17.83 -5.61 -7.32
N ARG A 64 -16.67 -4.98 -7.05
CA ARG A 64 -15.83 -4.36 -8.08
C ARG A 64 -14.44 -4.96 -8.19
N ASP A 65 -14.00 -5.73 -7.20
CA ASP A 65 -12.68 -6.37 -7.19
C ASP A 65 -12.58 -7.45 -8.29
N PRO A 66 -11.70 -7.27 -9.29
CA PRO A 66 -11.48 -8.25 -10.35
C PRO A 66 -11.09 -9.64 -9.86
N ALA A 67 -10.34 -9.75 -8.77
CA ALA A 67 -9.96 -11.04 -8.22
C ALA A 67 -11.20 -11.81 -7.76
N VAL A 68 -12.15 -11.13 -7.12
CA VAL A 68 -13.44 -11.70 -6.69
C VAL A 68 -14.33 -12.00 -7.89
N LEU A 69 -14.39 -11.09 -8.87
CA LEU A 69 -15.19 -11.28 -10.09
C LEU A 69 -14.71 -12.50 -10.89
N LEU A 70 -13.40 -12.65 -11.10
CA LEU A 70 -12.83 -13.79 -11.80
C LEU A 70 -13.03 -15.10 -11.01
N ALA A 71 -12.89 -15.07 -9.69
CA ALA A 71 -13.08 -16.25 -8.84
C ALA A 71 -14.54 -16.73 -8.77
N ARG A 72 -15.51 -15.84 -9.03
CA ARG A 72 -16.95 -16.12 -8.98
C ARG A 72 -17.60 -16.15 -10.37
N ALA A 73 -16.82 -16.03 -11.44
CA ALA A 73 -17.32 -16.10 -12.80
C ALA A 73 -17.75 -17.53 -13.14
N ASP A 74 -18.90 -17.65 -13.80
CA ASP A 74 -19.42 -18.92 -14.31
C ASP A 74 -18.53 -19.44 -15.45
N GLN A 75 -18.22 -20.74 -15.45
CA GLN A 75 -17.27 -21.33 -16.38
C GLN A 75 -17.82 -21.44 -17.81
N ASP A 76 -19.12 -21.73 -17.96
CA ASP A 76 -19.77 -21.80 -19.28
C ASP A 76 -19.86 -20.39 -19.89
N HIS A 77 -20.14 -19.38 -19.07
CA HIS A 77 -20.09 -17.98 -19.47
C HIS A 77 -18.69 -17.54 -19.91
N LEU A 78 -17.64 -17.90 -19.15
CA LEU A 78 -16.25 -17.64 -19.55
C LEU A 78 -15.88 -18.32 -20.87
N ALA A 79 -16.32 -19.56 -21.09
CA ALA A 79 -16.13 -20.25 -22.37
C ALA A 79 -16.86 -19.53 -23.52
N GLY A 80 -18.06 -18.99 -23.26
CA GLY A 80 -18.80 -18.15 -24.21
C GLY A 80 -18.05 -16.87 -24.56
N LEU A 81 -17.53 -16.15 -23.56
CA LEU A 81 -16.72 -14.94 -23.77
C LEU A 81 -15.43 -15.21 -24.54
N ALA A 82 -14.80 -16.37 -24.32
CA ALA A 82 -13.63 -16.80 -25.07
C ALA A 82 -13.93 -17.04 -26.57
N GLY A 83 -15.20 -17.26 -26.93
CA GLY A 83 -15.66 -17.38 -28.31
C GLY A 83 -16.29 -16.11 -28.90
N ASP A 84 -16.38 -15.01 -28.15
CA ASP A 84 -16.98 -13.75 -28.59
C ASP A 84 -15.92 -12.78 -29.17
N PRO A 85 -15.87 -12.56 -30.49
CA PRO A 85 -14.89 -11.65 -31.10
C PRO A 85 -14.97 -10.22 -30.55
N GLY A 86 -16.17 -9.74 -30.23
CA GLY A 86 -16.35 -8.39 -29.70
C GLY A 86 -15.81 -8.24 -28.27
N PHE A 87 -15.89 -9.29 -27.47
CA PHE A 87 -15.25 -9.31 -26.16
C PHE A 87 -13.72 -9.37 -26.27
N LEU A 88 -13.20 -10.25 -27.12
CA LEU A 88 -11.76 -10.42 -27.33
C LEU A 88 -11.09 -9.15 -27.88
N ASP A 89 -11.74 -8.44 -28.81
CA ASP A 89 -11.25 -7.16 -29.33
C ASP A 89 -11.12 -6.09 -28.23
N ARG A 90 -12.11 -6.01 -27.33
CA ARG A 90 -12.07 -5.11 -26.17
C ARG A 90 -10.99 -5.52 -25.18
N LEU A 91 -10.82 -6.83 -24.94
CA LEU A 91 -9.78 -7.37 -24.07
C LEU A 91 -8.39 -7.00 -24.59
N ASP A 92 -8.10 -7.27 -25.86
CA ASP A 92 -6.80 -6.94 -26.45
C ASP A 92 -6.56 -5.42 -26.46
N ALA A 93 -7.59 -4.61 -26.73
CA ALA A 93 -7.47 -3.15 -26.64
C ALA A 93 -7.10 -2.68 -25.22
N ALA A 94 -7.76 -3.19 -24.19
CA ALA A 94 -7.47 -2.85 -22.80
C ALA A 94 -6.06 -3.32 -22.38
N SER A 95 -5.68 -4.54 -22.73
CA SER A 95 -4.35 -5.08 -22.47
C SER A 95 -3.25 -4.29 -23.17
N ARG A 96 -3.45 -3.93 -24.44
CA ARG A 96 -2.50 -3.10 -25.20
C ARG A 96 -2.35 -1.72 -24.58
N SER A 97 -3.46 -1.07 -24.22
CA SER A 97 -3.46 0.21 -23.52
C SER A 97 -2.67 0.15 -22.21
N LEU A 98 -2.83 -0.92 -21.41
CA LEU A 98 -2.05 -1.10 -20.20
C LEU A 98 -0.56 -1.27 -20.52
N ARG A 99 -0.21 -2.14 -21.48
CA ARG A 99 1.19 -2.37 -21.89
C ARG A 99 1.87 -1.08 -22.37
N GLU A 100 1.17 -0.25 -23.15
CA GLU A 100 1.65 1.06 -23.61
C GLU A 100 1.89 2.01 -22.44
N SER A 101 0.95 2.11 -21.49
CA SER A 101 1.09 2.93 -20.29
C SER A 101 2.27 2.49 -19.40
N LEU A 102 2.51 1.19 -19.27
CA LEU A 102 3.66 0.67 -18.53
C LEU A 102 4.99 1.01 -19.20
N ALA A 103 5.03 1.04 -20.54
CA ALA A 103 6.21 1.40 -21.30
C ALA A 103 6.56 2.90 -21.19
N THR A 104 5.55 3.79 -21.16
CA THR A 104 5.76 5.24 -21.05
C THR A 104 6.21 5.69 -19.66
N GLY A 105 5.93 4.90 -18.62
CA GLY A 105 6.35 5.19 -17.24
C GLY A 105 7.79 4.77 -16.90
N ALA A 106 8.50 4.10 -17.81
CA ALA A 106 9.91 3.79 -17.61
C ALA A 106 10.75 5.08 -17.58
N PRO A 107 11.76 5.20 -16.70
CA PRO A 107 12.61 6.40 -16.59
C PRO A 107 13.49 6.55 -17.86
N GLY A 108 12.88 7.08 -18.91
CA GLY A 108 13.51 7.42 -20.20
C GLY A 108 13.28 8.88 -20.61
N THR A 109 12.66 9.69 -19.73
CA THR A 109 12.24 11.07 -20.03
C THR A 109 13.27 12.13 -19.61
N GLY A 110 14.44 11.74 -19.08
CA GLY A 110 15.45 12.66 -18.53
C GLY A 110 15.01 13.38 -17.24
N ARG A 111 13.86 12.98 -16.67
CA ARG A 111 13.35 13.46 -15.37
C ARG A 111 13.73 12.47 -14.27
N GLY A 112 14.13 12.98 -13.12
CA GLY A 112 14.44 12.19 -11.93
C GLY A 112 13.23 11.48 -11.34
N LEU A 113 13.48 10.35 -10.68
CA LEU A 113 12.45 9.56 -10.00
C LEU A 113 12.00 10.26 -8.71
N VAL A 114 10.69 10.41 -8.53
CA VAL A 114 10.07 10.90 -7.29
C VAL A 114 9.65 9.72 -6.42
N ALA A 115 10.06 9.69 -5.16
CA ALA A 115 9.50 8.80 -4.16
C ALA A 115 8.47 9.54 -3.30
N TYR A 116 7.21 9.12 -3.39
CA TYR A 116 6.08 9.70 -2.67
C TYR A 116 5.73 8.85 -1.46
N PHE A 117 5.95 9.38 -0.26
CA PHE A 117 5.72 8.70 1.01
C PHE A 117 4.38 9.13 1.60
N SER A 118 3.54 8.17 1.95
CA SER A 118 2.27 8.44 2.61
C SER A 118 1.86 7.29 3.52
N PRO A 119 1.23 7.57 4.67
CA PRO A 119 0.68 6.51 5.51
C PRO A 119 -0.58 5.89 4.89
N GLU A 120 -1.21 6.48 3.87
CA GLU A 120 -2.42 5.91 3.28
C GLU A 120 -2.54 6.16 1.78
N PHE A 121 -3.19 5.22 1.09
CA PHE A 121 -3.48 5.29 -0.35
C PHE A 121 -4.92 4.85 -0.64
N GLY A 122 -5.77 5.84 -0.89
CA GLY A 122 -7.17 5.67 -1.26
C GLY A 122 -7.32 5.44 -2.76
N ILE A 123 -7.15 4.18 -3.19
CA ILE A 123 -7.21 3.79 -4.60
C ILE A 123 -8.47 2.97 -4.89
N THR A 124 -8.69 1.91 -4.12
CA THR A 124 -9.82 0.99 -4.26
C THR A 124 -9.94 0.15 -2.98
N GLU A 125 -11.14 -0.34 -2.71
CA GLU A 125 -11.43 -1.22 -1.58
C GLU A 125 -10.64 -2.55 -1.64
N ALA A 126 -10.17 -2.95 -2.83
CA ALA A 126 -9.41 -4.19 -3.02
C ALA A 126 -8.05 -4.22 -2.27
N ILE A 127 -7.53 -3.07 -1.82
CA ILE A 127 -6.33 -3.00 -0.96
C ILE A 127 -6.62 -2.43 0.43
N GLY A 128 -7.67 -1.62 0.60
CA GLY A 128 -8.15 -1.16 1.91
C GLY A 128 -7.11 -0.44 2.77
N GLN A 129 -6.21 0.36 2.17
CA GLN A 129 -5.08 1.03 2.85
C GLN A 129 -5.31 2.54 3.08
N TYR A 130 -6.53 2.97 3.44
CA TYR A 130 -6.84 4.38 3.72
C TYR A 130 -8.03 4.57 4.66
N SER A 131 -8.15 5.78 5.22
CA SER A 131 -9.20 6.18 6.15
C SER A 131 -10.00 7.42 5.69
N GLY A 132 -9.39 8.30 4.88
CA GLY A 132 -10.02 9.57 4.54
C GLY A 132 -9.37 10.33 3.39
N GLY A 133 -9.53 11.66 3.42
CA GLY A 133 -9.17 12.54 2.30
C GLY A 133 -7.68 12.60 1.97
N LEU A 134 -6.79 12.43 2.97
CA LEU A 134 -5.34 12.40 2.74
C LEU A 134 -4.96 11.22 1.82
N GLY A 135 -5.51 10.05 2.08
CA GLY A 135 -5.32 8.84 1.30
C GLY A 135 -5.95 8.94 -0.09
N VAL A 136 -7.17 9.48 -0.20
CA VAL A 136 -7.80 9.73 -1.52
C VAL A 136 -6.91 10.63 -2.37
N LEU A 137 -6.41 11.73 -1.79
CA LEU A 137 -5.48 12.62 -2.49
C LEU A 137 -4.17 11.94 -2.87
N ALA A 138 -3.63 11.07 -2.01
CA ALA A 138 -2.45 10.28 -2.33
C ALA A 138 -2.72 9.36 -3.54
N GLY A 139 -3.85 8.65 -3.55
CA GLY A 139 -4.28 7.81 -4.67
C GLY A 139 -4.42 8.60 -5.98
N ASP A 140 -5.06 9.77 -5.93
CA ASP A 140 -5.21 10.67 -7.08
C ASP A 140 -3.86 11.22 -7.56
N HIS A 141 -2.92 11.51 -6.66
CA HIS A 141 -1.55 11.91 -7.02
C HIS A 141 -0.85 10.82 -7.83
N LEU A 142 -0.90 9.57 -7.34
CA LEU A 142 -0.26 8.45 -8.02
C LEU A 142 -0.90 8.18 -9.38
N ARG A 143 -2.23 8.27 -9.46
CA ARG A 143 -2.96 8.16 -10.72
C ARG A 143 -2.53 9.24 -11.71
N ALA A 144 -2.54 10.50 -11.30
CA ALA A 144 -2.16 11.62 -12.15
C ALA A 144 -0.69 11.49 -12.60
N ALA A 145 0.21 11.07 -11.71
CA ALA A 145 1.60 10.82 -12.07
C ALA A 145 1.72 9.74 -13.16
N GLY A 146 0.97 8.64 -13.04
CA GLY A 146 0.93 7.59 -14.04
C GLY A 146 0.37 8.04 -15.40
N GLU A 147 -0.74 8.78 -15.39
CA GLU A 147 -1.38 9.31 -16.63
C GLU A 147 -0.50 10.37 -17.33
N LEU A 148 0.22 11.19 -16.56
CA LEU A 148 1.13 12.23 -17.07
C LEU A 148 2.54 11.71 -17.41
N GLY A 149 2.84 10.44 -17.14
CA GLY A 149 4.17 9.85 -17.36
C GLY A 149 5.25 10.48 -16.47
N ILE A 150 4.89 10.92 -15.25
CA ILE A 150 5.84 11.41 -14.26
C ILE A 150 6.50 10.19 -13.59
N PRO A 151 7.84 10.03 -13.63
CA PRO A 151 8.51 8.94 -12.95
C PRO A 151 8.27 9.04 -11.44
N MET A 152 7.50 8.10 -10.90
CA MET A 152 7.12 8.09 -9.50
C MET A 152 7.04 6.67 -8.96
N VAL A 153 7.52 6.48 -7.72
CA VAL A 153 7.23 5.34 -6.86
C VAL A 153 6.53 5.85 -5.61
N ALA A 154 5.70 5.02 -5.00
CA ALA A 154 5.04 5.32 -3.74
C ALA A 154 5.53 4.39 -2.64
N VAL A 155 5.63 4.90 -1.42
CA VAL A 155 6.01 4.12 -0.23
C VAL A 155 4.99 4.35 0.87
N GLY A 156 4.51 3.26 1.46
CA GLY A 156 3.59 3.24 2.59
C GLY A 156 3.79 2.03 3.48
N LEU A 157 2.85 1.82 4.40
CA LEU A 157 2.78 0.63 5.23
C LEU A 157 1.64 -0.27 4.75
N PHE A 158 1.81 -1.58 4.88
CA PHE A 158 0.73 -2.55 4.72
C PHE A 158 0.06 -2.77 6.08
N TYR A 159 -1.09 -2.12 6.31
CA TYR A 159 -1.86 -2.31 7.52
C TYR A 159 -2.69 -3.59 7.44
N ARG A 160 -2.40 -4.52 8.36
CA ARG A 160 -3.05 -5.83 8.42
C ARG A 160 -4.56 -5.75 8.54
N HIS A 161 -5.08 -4.75 9.23
CA HIS A 161 -6.53 -4.56 9.39
C HIS A 161 -7.08 -3.35 8.62
N GLY A 162 -6.25 -2.67 7.83
CA GLY A 162 -6.62 -1.44 7.15
C GLY A 162 -7.19 -0.40 8.13
N TYR A 163 -8.33 0.17 7.75
CA TYR A 163 -9.19 0.99 8.62
C TYR A 163 -10.47 0.22 9.00
N PHE A 164 -11.20 0.70 10.01
CA PHE A 164 -12.39 -0.01 10.49
C PHE A 164 -13.58 0.12 9.53
N HIS A 165 -14.40 -0.93 9.46
CA HIS A 165 -15.74 -0.86 8.91
C HIS A 165 -16.71 -0.36 9.99
N GLN A 166 -17.42 0.72 9.68
CA GLN A 166 -18.47 1.24 10.55
C GLN A 166 -19.66 0.27 10.55
N VAL A 167 -20.10 -0.13 11.74
CA VAL A 167 -21.32 -0.92 11.94
C VAL A 167 -22.24 -0.14 12.86
N LEU A 168 -23.44 0.17 12.37
CA LEU A 168 -24.47 0.82 13.16
C LEU A 168 -25.37 -0.25 13.79
N SER A 169 -25.49 -0.19 15.11
CA SER A 169 -26.46 -0.96 15.87
C SER A 169 -27.89 -0.47 15.59
N PRO A 170 -28.93 -1.29 15.87
CA PRO A 170 -30.33 -0.90 15.64
C PRO A 170 -30.76 0.39 16.36
N ASP A 171 -30.10 0.73 17.47
CA ASP A 171 -30.29 1.93 18.27
C ASP A 171 -29.39 3.11 17.83
N GLY A 172 -28.65 2.95 16.74
CA GLY A 172 -27.89 4.02 16.09
C GLY A 172 -26.49 4.24 16.65
N TRP A 173 -26.01 3.40 17.57
CA TRP A 173 -24.63 3.45 18.03
C TRP A 173 -23.67 2.87 17.02
N GLN A 174 -22.57 3.60 16.80
CA GLN A 174 -21.44 3.12 16.04
C GLN A 174 -20.65 2.08 16.82
N SER A 175 -20.32 1.00 16.13
CA SER A 175 -19.31 0.02 16.52
C SER A 175 -18.32 -0.18 15.38
N GLU A 176 -17.12 -0.64 15.72
CA GLU A 176 -16.01 -0.79 14.77
C GLU A 176 -15.78 -2.28 14.49
N ARG A 177 -15.74 -2.64 13.21
CA ARG A 177 -15.37 -3.99 12.78
C ARG A 177 -14.12 -3.94 11.93
N PHE A 178 -13.08 -4.61 12.39
CA PHE A 178 -11.81 -4.73 11.69
C PHE A 178 -11.79 -6.03 10.88
N VAL A 179 -11.34 -5.96 9.63
CA VAL A 179 -11.23 -7.11 8.74
C VAL A 179 -9.75 -7.34 8.44
N ASP A 180 -9.32 -8.59 8.55
CA ASP A 180 -7.94 -8.95 8.22
C ASP A 180 -7.74 -8.94 6.71
N ASN A 181 -6.79 -8.12 6.26
CA ASN A 181 -6.30 -8.12 4.90
C ASN A 181 -5.34 -9.29 4.71
N ASP A 182 -5.65 -10.20 3.78
CA ASP A 182 -4.72 -11.21 3.31
C ASP A 182 -3.98 -10.67 2.06
N PRO A 183 -2.70 -10.28 2.16
CA PRO A 183 -1.98 -9.75 1.01
C PRO A 183 -1.86 -10.76 -0.13
N HIS A 184 -1.97 -12.07 0.14
CA HIS A 184 -1.94 -13.12 -0.87
C HIS A 184 -3.20 -13.21 -1.73
N THR A 185 -4.30 -12.60 -1.29
CA THR A 185 -5.55 -12.52 -2.07
C THR A 185 -5.70 -11.16 -2.78
N MET A 186 -4.82 -10.21 -2.48
CA MET A 186 -4.81 -8.87 -3.05
C MET A 186 -3.96 -8.81 -4.34
N PRO A 187 -4.07 -7.75 -5.16
CA PRO A 187 -3.19 -7.51 -6.31
C PRO A 187 -1.79 -7.05 -5.86
N LEU A 188 -1.16 -7.82 -4.97
CA LEU A 188 0.14 -7.57 -4.38
C LEU A 188 1.12 -8.68 -4.74
N VAL A 189 2.37 -8.28 -5.01
CA VAL A 189 3.48 -9.20 -5.25
C VAL A 189 4.49 -9.05 -4.11
N PRO A 190 4.91 -10.13 -3.43
CA PRO A 190 5.95 -10.02 -2.41
C PRO A 190 7.29 -9.68 -3.06
N LEU A 191 8.07 -8.80 -2.40
CA LEU A 191 9.45 -8.53 -2.77
C LEU A 191 10.40 -9.47 -2.01
N GLU A 192 11.55 -9.77 -2.63
CA GLU A 192 12.57 -10.66 -2.03
C GLU A 192 13.41 -9.92 -1.00
N GLU A 193 13.62 -8.63 -1.23
CA GLU A 193 14.37 -7.72 -0.39
C GLU A 193 13.67 -7.56 0.96
N LYS A 194 14.46 -7.71 2.03
CA LYS A 194 14.08 -7.35 3.39
C LYS A 194 14.99 -6.24 3.87
N VAL A 195 14.45 -5.37 4.70
CA VAL A 195 15.21 -4.30 5.35
C VAL A 195 15.02 -4.38 6.85
N GLU A 196 15.95 -3.80 7.60
CA GLU A 196 15.90 -3.76 9.05
C GLU A 196 15.85 -2.31 9.52
N VAL A 197 15.09 -2.05 10.58
CA VAL A 197 15.10 -0.78 11.31
C VAL A 197 15.32 -1.06 12.79
N ASP A 198 16.09 -0.20 13.47
CA ASP A 198 16.24 -0.29 14.92
C ASP A 198 15.09 0.46 15.61
N LEU A 199 14.45 -0.19 16.57
CA LEU A 199 13.41 0.40 17.42
C LEU A 199 13.86 0.37 18.87
N ALA A 200 14.74 1.31 19.23
CA ALA A 200 15.31 1.45 20.58
C ALA A 200 16.13 0.24 21.03
N GLY A 201 17.04 -0.22 20.17
CA GLY A 201 17.91 -1.37 20.39
C GLY A 201 17.29 -2.71 20.02
N GLU A 202 16.04 -2.71 19.56
CA GLU A 202 15.34 -3.89 19.06
C GLU A 202 15.30 -3.86 17.52
N PRO A 203 16.00 -4.78 16.84
CA PRO A 203 15.96 -4.86 15.38
C PRO A 203 14.58 -5.37 14.93
N LEU A 204 13.96 -4.63 14.01
CA LEU A 204 12.72 -4.98 13.35
C LEU A 204 12.97 -5.26 11.87
N VAL A 205 12.71 -6.49 11.45
CA VAL A 205 12.80 -6.89 10.04
C VAL A 205 11.51 -6.53 9.32
N LEU A 206 11.62 -6.00 8.12
CA LEU A 206 10.50 -5.59 7.27
C LEU A 206 10.61 -6.31 5.93
N ARG A 207 9.51 -6.89 5.47
CA ARG A 207 9.32 -7.23 4.06
C ARG A 207 8.55 -6.10 3.38
N ALA A 208 8.43 -6.18 2.05
CA ALA A 208 7.58 -5.27 1.31
C ALA A 208 6.69 -6.01 0.30
N TRP A 209 5.51 -5.43 0.07
CA TRP A 209 4.58 -5.82 -0.98
C TRP A 209 4.56 -4.77 -2.07
N LYS A 210 4.56 -5.20 -3.33
CA LYS A 210 4.46 -4.33 -4.50
C LYS A 210 3.06 -4.40 -5.10
N ALA A 211 2.38 -3.26 -5.18
CA ALA A 211 1.23 -3.05 -6.05
C ALA A 211 1.63 -2.21 -7.27
N MET A 212 0.81 -2.22 -8.32
CA MET A 212 0.97 -1.35 -9.47
C MET A 212 -0.30 -0.54 -9.68
N LEU A 213 -0.20 0.79 -9.78
CA LEU A 213 -1.27 1.68 -10.23
C LEU A 213 -0.88 2.30 -11.56
N GLY A 214 -1.35 1.69 -12.66
CA GLY A 214 -0.80 1.97 -13.98
C GLY A 214 0.71 1.68 -13.96
N PRO A 215 1.56 2.63 -14.37
CA PRO A 215 3.02 2.45 -14.33
C PRO A 215 3.65 2.71 -12.95
N VAL A 216 2.91 3.28 -11.99
CA VAL A 216 3.47 3.71 -10.69
C VAL A 216 3.56 2.52 -9.73
N PRO A 217 4.76 2.11 -9.30
CA PRO A 217 4.94 1.11 -8.24
C PRO A 217 4.52 1.67 -6.88
N ILE A 218 3.84 0.85 -6.09
CA ILE A 218 3.50 1.16 -4.69
C ILE A 218 4.12 0.09 -3.81
N TYR A 219 5.02 0.51 -2.93
CA TYR A 219 5.72 -0.35 -1.98
C TYR A 219 5.09 -0.21 -0.59
N LEU A 220 4.60 -1.31 -0.05
CA LEU A 220 3.93 -1.36 1.26
C LEU A 220 4.76 -2.21 2.23
N LEU A 221 5.39 -1.57 3.22
CA LEU A 221 6.21 -2.23 4.24
C LEU A 221 5.36 -3.00 5.23
N ASP A 222 5.82 -4.19 5.62
CA ASP A 222 5.08 -5.10 6.48
C ASP A 222 6.00 -5.74 7.52
N ALA A 223 5.65 -5.56 8.80
CA ALA A 223 6.35 -6.09 9.96
C ALA A 223 5.79 -7.43 10.46
N ASP A 224 4.68 -7.95 9.92
CA ASP A 224 4.09 -9.22 10.35
C ASP A 224 4.87 -10.42 9.79
N LEU A 225 6.04 -10.63 10.38
CA LEU A 225 7.02 -11.65 10.05
C LEU A 225 7.26 -12.56 11.26
N PRO A 226 7.37 -13.89 11.07
CA PRO A 226 7.74 -14.83 12.13
C PRO A 226 9.05 -14.52 12.86
N GLU A 227 9.98 -13.82 12.20
CA GLU A 227 11.27 -13.39 12.72
C GLU A 227 11.16 -12.28 13.77
N ASN A 228 10.12 -11.44 13.68
CA ASN A 228 9.89 -10.36 14.63
C ASN A 228 9.17 -10.87 15.88
N ASP A 229 9.41 -10.23 17.01
CA ASP A 229 8.67 -10.48 18.24
C ASP A 229 7.18 -10.05 18.09
N PRO A 230 6.28 -10.47 19.01
CA PRO A 230 4.88 -10.11 18.92
C PRO A 230 4.61 -8.60 18.90
N ALA A 231 5.41 -7.80 19.63
CA ALA A 231 5.20 -6.35 19.69
C ALA A 231 5.68 -5.64 18.41
N GLY A 232 6.73 -6.13 17.76
CA GLY A 232 7.23 -5.66 16.48
C GLY A 232 6.28 -5.93 15.33
N ARG A 233 5.66 -7.12 15.29
CA ARG A 233 4.63 -7.45 14.28
C ARG A 233 3.43 -6.52 14.31
N MET A 234 3.13 -5.96 15.48
CA MET A 234 2.00 -5.05 15.65
C MET A 234 2.27 -3.65 15.09
N VAL A 235 3.51 -3.29 14.75
CA VAL A 235 3.79 -1.96 14.19
C VAL A 235 2.97 -1.68 12.92
N THR A 236 2.70 -2.70 12.09
CA THR A 236 1.88 -2.57 10.88
C THR A 236 0.47 -3.15 11.05
N ASP A 237 -0.12 -3.05 12.26
CA ASP A 237 -1.44 -3.60 12.55
C ASP A 237 -2.58 -2.80 11.90
N ARG A 238 -2.71 -1.52 12.24
CA ARG A 238 -3.86 -0.65 11.95
C ARG A 238 -3.41 0.75 11.57
N LEU A 239 -4.11 1.30 10.59
CA LEU A 239 -3.95 2.70 10.22
C LEU A 239 -4.49 3.60 11.33
N TYR A 240 -3.68 4.55 11.79
CA TYR A 240 -4.01 5.47 12.90
C TYR A 240 -4.37 4.80 14.23
N GLY A 241 -3.88 3.59 14.47
CA GLY A 241 -4.02 2.88 15.75
C GLY A 241 -2.98 3.26 16.80
N GLY A 242 -3.12 2.64 17.98
CA GLY A 242 -2.12 2.67 19.05
C GLY A 242 -2.00 4.01 19.80
N ASP A 243 -0.98 4.07 20.67
CA ASP A 243 -0.62 5.26 21.43
C ASP A 243 0.47 6.08 20.70
N VAL A 244 1.00 7.10 21.39
CA VAL A 244 2.03 7.99 20.82
C VAL A 244 3.31 7.25 20.48
N GLU A 245 3.70 6.24 21.26
CA GLU A 245 4.90 5.44 20.99
C GLU A 245 4.68 4.51 19.80
N HIS A 246 3.49 3.89 19.69
CA HIS A 246 3.11 3.10 18.52
C HIS A 246 3.17 3.92 17.23
N ARG A 247 2.63 5.15 17.26
CA ARG A 247 2.70 6.08 16.13
C ARG A 247 4.15 6.42 15.77
N LEU A 248 5.00 6.72 16.76
CA LEU A 248 6.43 6.94 16.50
C LEU A 248 7.07 5.74 15.79
N ARG A 249 6.79 4.51 16.25
CA ARG A 249 7.31 3.29 15.61
C ARG A 249 6.85 3.16 14.17
N GLN A 250 5.57 3.45 13.88
CA GLN A 250 5.04 3.48 12.51
C GLN A 250 5.75 4.51 11.64
N GLU A 251 5.95 5.72 12.13
CA GLU A 251 6.64 6.78 11.38
C GLU A 251 8.13 6.47 11.14
N ILE A 252 8.81 5.82 12.10
CA ILE A 252 10.17 5.33 11.93
C ILE A 252 10.21 4.26 10.82
N VAL A 253 9.30 3.28 10.86
CA VAL A 253 9.21 2.24 9.83
C VAL A 253 8.92 2.87 8.46
N LEU A 254 7.96 3.78 8.36
CA LEU A 254 7.60 4.44 7.11
C LEU A 254 8.76 5.28 6.56
N GLY A 255 9.36 6.14 7.39
CA GLY A 255 10.43 7.04 6.99
C GLY A 255 11.75 6.34 6.74
N ILE A 256 12.29 5.66 7.76
CA ILE A 256 13.61 5.00 7.70
C ILE A 256 13.53 3.71 6.89
N GLY A 257 12.56 2.85 7.20
CA GLY A 257 12.38 1.58 6.50
C GLY A 257 12.08 1.80 5.01
N GLY A 258 11.33 2.85 4.66
CA GLY A 258 11.03 3.19 3.28
C GLY A 258 12.25 3.65 2.48
N VAL A 259 13.12 4.49 3.06
CA VAL A 259 14.40 4.87 2.41
C VAL A 259 15.27 3.65 2.19
N ARG A 260 15.44 2.81 3.21
CA ARG A 260 16.25 1.59 3.12
C ARG A 260 15.71 0.62 2.08
N LEU A 261 14.38 0.50 1.96
CA LEU A 261 13.75 -0.35 0.95
C LEU A 261 14.07 0.15 -0.46
N LEU A 262 13.89 1.45 -0.72
CA LEU A 262 14.19 2.05 -2.03
C LEU A 262 15.66 1.87 -2.41
N GLU A 263 16.57 2.00 -1.44
CA GLU A 263 17.99 1.73 -1.63
C GLU A 263 18.28 0.25 -1.92
N ALA A 264 17.65 -0.67 -1.18
CA ALA A 264 17.80 -2.11 -1.39
C ALA A 264 17.29 -2.54 -2.77
N LEU A 265 16.22 -1.91 -3.27
CA LEU A 265 15.67 -2.12 -4.61
C LEU A 265 16.50 -1.43 -5.71
N GLY A 266 17.47 -0.59 -5.35
CA GLY A 266 18.28 0.17 -6.31
C GLY A 266 17.51 1.26 -7.06
N GLU A 267 16.41 1.77 -6.49
CA GLU A 267 15.60 2.82 -7.11
C GLU A 267 16.40 4.13 -7.17
N PRO A 268 16.59 4.75 -8.36
CA PRO A 268 17.41 5.95 -8.53
C PRO A 268 16.63 7.22 -8.16
N VAL A 269 16.19 7.31 -6.89
CA VAL A 269 15.33 8.39 -6.40
C VAL A 269 16.09 9.72 -6.32
N GLU A 270 15.57 10.75 -6.98
CA GLU A 270 16.11 12.11 -6.97
C GLU A 270 15.34 13.05 -6.04
N VAL A 271 14.02 12.85 -5.92
CA VAL A 271 13.14 13.71 -5.10
C VAL A 271 12.36 12.84 -4.13
N PHE A 272 12.34 13.26 -2.86
CA PHE A 272 11.57 12.61 -1.81
C PHE A 272 10.43 13.52 -1.37
N HIS A 273 9.20 13.08 -1.56
CA HIS A 273 7.99 13.83 -1.20
C HIS A 273 7.29 13.14 -0.03
N THR A 274 7.14 13.84 1.09
CA THR A 274 6.33 13.36 2.22
C THR A 274 4.94 14.01 2.22
N ASN A 275 3.91 13.17 2.26
CA ASN A 275 2.51 13.56 2.41
C ASN A 275 2.19 13.65 3.92
N GLU A 276 2.13 14.87 4.44
CA GLU A 276 2.24 15.20 5.86
C GLU A 276 3.55 14.76 6.55
N GLY A 277 3.61 14.93 7.87
CA GLY A 277 4.78 14.67 8.72
C GLY A 277 5.10 13.20 8.98
N HIS A 278 4.21 12.27 8.64
CA HIS A 278 4.29 10.85 9.03
C HIS A 278 5.53 10.10 8.52
N ALA A 279 6.16 10.58 7.44
CA ALA A 279 7.41 10.02 6.94
C ALA A 279 8.61 10.92 7.21
N GLY A 280 8.52 11.86 8.17
CA GLY A 280 9.55 12.86 8.42
C GLY A 280 10.95 12.28 8.72
N PHE A 281 11.01 11.09 9.35
CA PHE A 281 12.26 10.40 9.65
C PHE A 281 13.04 9.93 8.41
N MET A 282 12.39 9.91 7.24
CA MET A 282 13.04 9.76 5.93
C MET A 282 14.18 10.79 5.77
N GLY A 283 13.98 12.03 6.20
CA GLY A 283 15.01 13.07 6.12
C GLY A 283 16.27 12.72 6.94
N LEU A 284 16.08 12.16 8.13
CA LEU A 284 17.19 11.76 9.01
C LEU A 284 17.95 10.56 8.44
N GLU A 285 17.25 9.54 7.93
CA GLU A 285 17.91 8.37 7.32
C GLU A 285 18.72 8.77 6.08
N ARG A 286 18.23 9.73 5.28
CA ARG A 286 18.97 10.26 4.13
C ARG A 286 20.22 11.03 4.55
N ILE A 287 20.13 11.87 5.61
CA ILE A 287 21.31 12.54 6.18
C ILE A 287 22.34 11.49 6.64
N ARG A 288 21.89 10.47 7.39
CA ARG A 288 22.75 9.36 7.84
C ARG A 288 23.41 8.67 6.66
N GLY A 289 22.66 8.37 5.60
CA GLY A 289 23.17 7.74 4.39
C GLY A 289 24.27 8.56 3.72
N PHE A 290 24.06 9.87 3.55
CA PHE A 290 25.06 10.78 2.98
C PHE A 290 26.33 10.90 3.82
N ILE A 291 26.21 10.92 5.14
CA ILE A 291 27.38 11.01 6.03
C ILE A 291 28.13 9.68 6.05
N THR A 292 27.42 8.56 6.24
CA THR A 292 28.06 7.26 6.51
C THR A 292 28.51 6.54 5.26
N ARG A 293 27.81 6.67 4.12
CA ARG A 293 28.17 5.99 2.87
C ARG A 293 28.87 6.93 1.90
N ASP A 294 28.33 8.13 1.69
CA ASP A 294 28.90 9.11 0.73
C ASP A 294 30.02 9.95 1.34
N GLN A 295 30.29 9.80 2.65
CA GLN A 295 31.35 10.52 3.39
C GLN A 295 31.24 12.05 3.29
N LEU A 296 30.01 12.58 3.19
CA LEU A 296 29.75 14.01 3.19
C LEU A 296 29.76 14.56 4.62
N ASP A 297 30.16 15.82 4.77
CA ASP A 297 29.96 16.55 6.02
C ASP A 297 28.47 16.85 6.24
N LEU A 298 28.12 17.19 7.49
CA LEU A 298 26.73 17.42 7.90
C LEU A 298 26.07 18.57 7.12
N ASP A 299 26.78 19.67 6.87
CA ASP A 299 26.21 20.85 6.21
C ASP A 299 25.89 20.53 4.74
N THR A 300 26.80 19.81 4.06
CA THR A 300 26.57 19.32 2.70
C THR A 300 25.42 18.32 2.64
N ALA A 301 25.36 17.36 3.57
CA ALA A 301 24.26 16.39 3.65
C ALA A 301 22.90 17.06 3.87
N LEU A 302 22.84 18.04 4.78
CA LEU A 302 21.64 18.85 5.05
C LEU A 302 21.21 19.64 3.81
N ALA A 303 22.14 20.30 3.13
CA ALA A 303 21.85 21.04 1.91
C ALA A 303 21.28 20.13 0.82
N ARG A 304 21.85 18.93 0.64
CA ARG A 304 21.40 17.94 -0.33
C ARG A 304 19.99 17.45 -0.01
N VAL A 305 19.71 17.07 1.24
CA VAL A 305 18.37 16.64 1.67
C VAL A 305 17.35 17.76 1.48
N ARG A 306 17.67 19.00 1.87
CA ARG A 306 16.78 20.16 1.67
C ARG A 306 16.46 20.40 0.19
N ALA A 307 17.45 20.32 -0.69
CA ALA A 307 17.28 20.55 -2.12
C ALA A 307 16.44 19.47 -2.83
N SER A 308 16.27 18.31 -2.21
CA SER A 308 15.63 17.13 -2.80
C SER A 308 14.47 16.60 -1.94
N SER A 309 13.90 17.45 -1.07
CA SER A 309 12.73 17.10 -0.25
C SER A 309 11.56 18.02 -0.56
N VAL A 310 10.38 17.44 -0.67
CA VAL A 310 9.10 18.14 -0.79
C VAL A 310 8.23 17.73 0.38
N PHE A 311 7.65 18.72 1.06
CA PHE A 311 6.72 18.52 2.17
C PHE A 311 5.37 19.15 1.82
N THR A 312 4.30 18.39 1.98
CA THR A 312 2.94 18.90 1.84
C THR A 312 2.20 18.73 3.15
N THR A 313 1.66 19.83 3.69
CA THR A 313 0.75 19.81 4.83
C THR A 313 -0.68 20.12 4.41
N HIS A 314 -1.63 19.40 5.00
CA HIS A 314 -3.06 19.52 4.74
C HIS A 314 -3.80 20.09 5.93
N THR A 315 -3.24 19.97 7.13
CA THR A 315 -3.81 20.50 8.36
C THR A 315 -2.82 21.45 9.03
N PRO A 316 -2.77 22.74 8.64
CA PRO A 316 -1.82 23.70 9.20
C PRO A 316 -2.27 24.20 10.59
N VAL A 317 -2.77 23.30 11.44
CA VAL A 317 -3.09 23.58 12.85
C VAL A 317 -2.30 22.64 13.77
N PRO A 318 -1.93 23.08 14.99
CA PRO A 318 -1.11 22.28 15.89
C PRO A 318 -1.65 20.88 16.23
N ALA A 319 -2.98 20.70 16.16
CA ALA A 319 -3.63 19.41 16.42
C ALA A 319 -3.42 18.39 15.29
N GLY A 320 -3.07 18.83 14.08
CA GLY A 320 -2.79 17.97 12.93
C GLY A 320 -1.31 17.61 12.77
N MET A 321 -0.45 18.02 13.71
CA MET A 321 0.99 17.75 13.68
C MET A 321 1.38 16.82 14.83
N GLU A 322 1.99 15.66 14.52
CA GLU A 322 2.53 14.81 15.57
C GLU A 322 3.59 15.52 16.40
N ARG A 323 3.55 15.25 17.70
CA ARG A 323 4.54 15.74 18.67
C ARG A 323 5.01 14.59 19.53
N PHE A 324 6.29 14.27 19.42
CA PHE A 324 6.92 13.26 20.25
C PHE A 324 7.68 13.94 21.40
N GLY A 325 7.48 13.43 22.62
CA GLY A 325 8.18 13.92 23.79
C GLY A 325 9.69 13.67 23.68
N ARG A 326 10.50 14.55 24.25
CA ARG A 326 11.97 14.44 24.25
C ARG A 326 12.47 13.08 24.74
N SER A 327 11.93 12.58 25.85
CA SER A 327 12.34 11.28 26.40
C SER A 327 12.10 10.12 25.45
N LEU A 328 11.02 10.19 24.67
CA LEU A 328 10.70 9.20 23.66
C LEU A 328 11.69 9.29 22.48
N MET A 329 11.97 10.51 22.01
CA MET A 329 12.98 10.73 20.97
C MET A 329 14.38 10.25 21.39
N GLU A 330 14.80 10.55 22.63
CA GLU A 330 16.07 10.09 23.18
C GLU A 330 16.14 8.56 23.25
N ARG A 331 15.05 7.88 23.61
CA ARG A 331 15.00 6.41 23.63
C ARG A 331 15.22 5.77 22.26
N TYR A 332 14.69 6.35 21.19
CA TYR A 332 14.73 5.76 19.84
C TYR A 332 15.89 6.23 18.96
N PHE A 333 16.56 7.34 19.32
CA PHE A 333 17.60 7.96 18.47
C PHE A 333 18.90 8.28 19.21
N SER A 334 19.11 7.75 20.42
CA SER A 334 20.39 7.87 21.14
C SER A 334 21.41 6.81 20.73
#